data_AF-A0A3B1CL03-F1
#
_entry.id   AF-A0A3B1CL03-F1
#
_cell.length_a   1.000
_cell.length_b   1.000
_cell.length_c   1.000
_cell.angle_alpha   90.00
_cell.angle_beta   90.00
_cell.angle_gamma   90.00
#
_symmetry.space_group_name_H-M   'P 1'
#
loop_
_entity.id
_entity.type
_entity.pdbx_description
1 polymer ?
#
loop_
_entity_poly.entity_id
_entity_poly.type
_entity_poly.pdbx_seq_one_letter_code
_entity_poly.pdbx_strand_id
1 'polypeptide(L)'
;MEHRLRKLNEIIAKTKILVNDLTEDECRKLSKGHSLAEVGEVLKKEFGNKLEEGQTQGRHTLIKFLRSRYNIDKKKSRELFNLLEDTGVVYYKVDIPEDALSEPIIYEPLEADVDIPEPMYALYGDWIIDS
;
A
#
# COMPACT_ATOMS: atom_id res chain seq x y z
N MET A 1 32.97 4.25 22.76
CA MET A 1 32.00 3.53 21.93
C MET A 1 30.72 4.33 21.73
N GLU A 2 30.19 4.95 22.81
CA GLU A 2 29.01 5.83 22.80
C GLU A 2 29.04 6.96 21.77
N HIS A 3 30.18 7.62 21.57
CA HIS A 3 30.29 8.71 20.59
C HIS A 3 30.06 8.25 19.14
N ARG A 4 30.50 7.04 18.76
CA ARG A 4 30.27 6.49 17.42
C ARG A 4 28.82 6.06 17.25
N LEU A 5 28.24 5.44 18.28
CA LEU A 5 26.82 5.04 18.29
C LEU A 5 25.89 6.26 18.16
N ARG A 6 26.18 7.35 18.89
CA ARG A 6 25.42 8.60 18.79
C ARG A 6 25.45 9.19 17.38
N LYS A 7 26.63 9.24 16.76
CA LYS A 7 26.77 9.73 15.38
C LYS A 7 26.01 8.87 14.37
N LEU A 8 26.02 7.55 14.54
CA LEU A 8 25.24 6.65 13.68
C LEU A 8 23.73 6.90 13.84
N ASN A 9 23.24 7.03 15.07
CA ASN A 9 21.82 7.33 15.31
C ASN A 9 21.41 8.68 14.72
N GLU A 10 22.27 9.70 14.79
CA GLU A 10 22.02 11.00 14.17
C GLU A 10 21.92 10.91 12.64
N ILE A 11 22.80 10.13 12.01
CA ILE A 11 22.74 9.89 10.56
C ILE A 11 21.44 9.17 10.21
N ILE A 12 21.09 8.10 10.93
CA ILE A 12 19.85 7.35 10.72
C ILE A 12 18.64 8.27 10.83
N ALA A 13 18.60 9.14 11.85
CA ALA A 13 17.50 10.09 12.04
C ALA A 13 17.40 11.10 10.89
N LYS A 14 18.53 11.69 10.46
CA LYS A 14 18.58 12.63 9.33
C LYS A 14 18.15 11.97 8.02
N THR A 15 18.59 10.74 7.77
CA THR A 15 18.18 9.98 6.59
C THR A 15 16.68 9.69 6.62
N LYS A 16 16.11 9.31 7.77
CA LYS A 16 14.66 9.11 7.90
C LYS A 16 13.87 10.37 7.59
N ILE A 17 14.29 11.52 8.10
CA ILE A 17 13.63 12.81 7.79
C ILE A 17 13.68 13.08 6.29
N LEU A 18 14.85 12.93 5.67
CA LEU A 18 14.99 13.18 4.23
C LEU A 18 14.14 12.23 3.39
N VAL A 19 14.06 10.95 3.76
CA VAL A 19 13.18 9.99 3.07
C VAL A 19 11.72 10.42 3.21
N ASN A 20 11.27 10.81 4.40
CA ASN A 20 9.90 11.28 4.61
C ASN A 20 9.59 12.54 3.77
N ASP A 21 10.52 13.51 3.70
CA ASP A 21 10.35 14.72 2.89
C ASP A 21 10.24 14.37 1.39
N LEU A 22 11.07 13.43 0.90
CA LEU A 22 11.02 12.96 -0.48
C LEU A 22 9.71 12.21 -0.80
N THR A 23 9.25 11.36 0.12
CA THR A 23 7.97 10.65 0.04
C THR A 23 6.81 11.64 -0.05
N GLU A 24 6.81 12.67 0.78
CA GLU A 24 5.78 13.71 0.79
C GLU A 24 5.78 14.52 -0.52
N ASP A 25 6.97 14.90 -1.02
CA ASP A 25 7.13 15.58 -2.31
C ASP A 25 6.64 14.72 -3.49
N GLU A 26 6.94 13.42 -3.48
CA GLU A 26 6.49 12.48 -4.48
C GLU A 26 4.97 12.31 -4.44
N CYS A 27 4.39 12.17 -3.25
CA CYS A 27 2.94 12.10 -3.06
C CYS A 27 2.28 13.34 -3.66
N ARG A 28 2.75 14.54 -3.32
CA ARG A 28 2.23 15.81 -3.87
C ARG A 28 2.33 15.86 -5.38
N LYS A 29 3.44 15.41 -5.98
CA LYS A 29 3.58 15.38 -7.45
C LYS A 29 2.56 14.46 -8.10
N LEU A 30 2.32 13.30 -7.51
CA LEU A 30 1.41 12.28 -8.03
C LEU A 30 -0.07 12.61 -7.79
N SER A 31 -0.40 13.26 -6.68
CA SER A 31 -1.77 13.58 -6.24
C SER A 31 -2.24 15.00 -6.62
N LYS A 32 -1.45 15.74 -7.40
CA LYS A 32 -1.67 17.17 -7.75
C LYS A 32 -1.69 18.11 -6.55
N GLY A 33 -0.77 17.90 -5.62
CA GLY A 33 -0.46 18.83 -4.53
C GLY A 33 -0.97 18.40 -3.16
N HIS A 34 -1.61 17.24 -3.04
CA HIS A 34 -2.09 16.72 -1.78
C HIS A 34 -0.98 15.97 -1.04
N SER A 35 -0.89 16.21 0.27
CA SER A 35 -0.02 15.48 1.19
C SER A 35 -0.42 14.02 1.33
N LEU A 36 0.51 13.21 1.84
CA LEU A 36 0.25 11.79 2.11
C LEU A 36 -0.95 11.59 3.06
N ALA A 37 -1.01 12.38 4.13
CA ALA A 37 -2.11 12.35 5.09
C ALA A 37 -3.45 12.74 4.46
N GLU A 38 -3.49 13.77 3.61
CA GLU A 38 -4.72 14.14 2.90
C GLU A 38 -5.20 13.03 1.96
N VAL A 39 -4.29 12.34 1.28
CA VAL A 39 -4.65 11.20 0.43
C VAL A 39 -5.20 10.05 1.25
N GLY A 40 -4.58 9.72 2.38
CA GLY A 40 -5.07 8.71 3.33
C GLY A 40 -6.46 9.03 3.87
N GLU A 41 -6.69 10.28 4.29
CA GLU A 41 -8.01 10.76 4.75
C GLU A 41 -9.07 10.69 3.65
N VAL A 42 -8.72 10.98 2.41
CA VAL A 42 -9.63 10.86 1.27
C VAL A 42 -10.01 9.40 1.02
N LEU A 43 -9.07 8.47 1.16
CA LEU A 43 -9.35 7.03 1.07
C LEU A 43 -10.23 6.56 2.22
N LYS A 44 -9.93 6.96 3.46
CA LYS A 44 -10.76 6.63 4.63
C LYS A 44 -12.18 7.16 4.51
N LYS A 45 -12.37 8.35 3.92
CA LYS A 45 -13.70 8.91 3.69
C LYS A 45 -14.52 8.11 2.67
N GLU A 46 -13.86 7.51 1.68
CA GLU A 46 -14.54 6.73 0.64
C GLU A 46 -14.80 5.28 1.09
N PHE A 47 -13.80 4.63 1.66
CA PHE A 47 -13.80 3.19 1.91
C PHE A 47 -13.86 2.83 3.41
N GLY A 48 -13.84 3.81 4.31
CA GLY A 48 -13.62 3.57 5.74
C GLY A 48 -12.19 3.10 6.02
N ASN A 49 -11.99 2.43 7.16
CA ASN A 49 -10.67 1.90 7.54
C ASN A 49 -10.33 0.57 6.85
N LYS A 50 -11.29 -0.01 6.11
CA LYS A 50 -11.21 -1.37 5.61
C LYS A 50 -12.01 -1.51 4.31
N LEU A 51 -11.37 -2.03 3.28
CA LEU A 51 -12.00 -2.42 2.02
C LEU A 51 -12.01 -3.95 1.91
N GLU A 52 -13.21 -4.53 1.99
CA GLU A 52 -13.47 -5.98 1.95
C GLU A 52 -13.49 -6.53 0.52
N GLU A 53 -12.41 -6.28 -0.20
CA GLU A 53 -12.17 -6.83 -1.52
C GLU A 53 -10.86 -7.62 -1.50
N GLY A 54 -10.86 -8.80 -2.10
CA GLY A 54 -9.65 -9.61 -2.21
C GLY A 54 -8.50 -8.84 -2.86
N GLN A 55 -7.26 -9.26 -2.60
CA GLN A 55 -6.02 -8.53 -2.94
C GLN A 55 -6.05 -7.85 -4.32
N THR A 56 -6.28 -8.62 -5.39
CA THR A 56 -6.28 -8.12 -6.77
C THR A 56 -7.41 -7.12 -7.02
N GLN A 57 -8.62 -7.43 -6.57
CA GLN A 57 -9.79 -6.60 -6.82
C GLN A 57 -9.69 -5.27 -6.07
N GLY A 58 -9.36 -5.30 -4.77
CA GLY A 58 -9.21 -4.10 -3.96
C GLY A 58 -8.09 -3.18 -4.47
N ARG A 59 -6.96 -3.74 -4.91
CA ARG A 59 -5.91 -2.95 -5.58
C ARG A 59 -6.43 -2.23 -6.82
N HIS A 60 -7.20 -2.91 -7.67
CA HIS A 60 -7.79 -2.28 -8.85
C HIS A 60 -8.78 -1.17 -8.49
N THR A 61 -9.62 -1.40 -7.47
CA THR A 61 -10.59 -0.43 -6.95
C THR A 61 -9.89 0.82 -6.45
N LEU A 62 -8.86 0.68 -5.60
CA LEU A 62 -8.11 1.80 -5.03
C LEU A 62 -7.37 2.59 -6.12
N ILE A 63 -6.69 1.91 -7.05
CA ILE A 63 -6.01 2.57 -8.19
C ILE A 63 -7.01 3.34 -9.05
N LYS A 64 -8.17 2.75 -9.34
CA LYS A 64 -9.23 3.39 -10.15
C LYS A 64 -9.79 4.62 -9.43
N PHE A 65 -10.00 4.54 -8.12
CA PHE A 65 -10.44 5.65 -7.31
C PHE A 65 -9.42 6.80 -7.33
N LEU A 66 -8.15 6.54 -7.02
CA LEU A 66 -7.08 7.56 -7.03
C LEU A 66 -6.98 8.26 -8.39
N ARG A 67 -7.07 7.47 -9.48
CA ARG A 67 -7.07 7.99 -10.84
C ARG A 67 -8.20 9.00 -11.07
N SER A 68 -9.43 8.63 -10.70
CA SER A 68 -10.61 9.47 -10.89
C SER A 68 -10.58 10.69 -9.97
N ARG A 69 -10.21 10.50 -8.70
CA ARG A 69 -10.25 11.53 -7.65
C ARG A 69 -9.29 12.68 -7.95
N TYR A 70 -8.08 12.36 -8.39
CA TYR A 70 -7.05 13.36 -8.70
C TYR A 70 -6.98 13.71 -10.20
N ASN A 71 -7.80 13.05 -11.04
CA ASN A 71 -7.80 13.22 -12.50
C ASN A 71 -6.38 13.06 -13.08
N ILE A 72 -5.74 11.93 -12.76
CA ILE A 72 -4.40 11.56 -13.20
C ILE A 72 -4.47 10.37 -14.17
N ASP A 73 -3.37 10.08 -14.87
CA ASP A 73 -3.30 8.93 -15.76
C ASP A 73 -3.12 7.61 -14.98
N LYS A 74 -3.26 6.49 -15.71
CA LYS A 74 -3.17 5.14 -15.14
C LYS A 74 -1.79 4.82 -14.56
N LYS A 75 -0.72 5.38 -15.11
CA LYS A 75 0.65 5.16 -14.63
C LYS A 75 0.84 5.87 -13.30
N LYS A 76 0.50 7.16 -13.23
CA LYS A 76 0.58 7.95 -12.00
C LYS A 76 -0.32 7.41 -10.88
N SER A 77 -1.51 6.90 -11.21
CA SER A 77 -2.38 6.31 -10.19
C SER A 77 -1.81 5.02 -9.60
N ARG A 78 -1.06 4.23 -10.40
CA ARG A 78 -0.34 3.05 -9.92
C ARG A 78 0.86 3.44 -9.06
N GLU A 79 1.63 4.43 -9.49
CA GLU A 79 2.77 4.96 -8.72
C GLU A 79 2.29 5.53 -7.38
N LEU A 80 1.18 6.28 -7.37
CA LEU A 80 0.59 6.81 -6.14
C LEU A 80 0.13 5.69 -5.21
N PHE A 81 -0.53 4.67 -5.75
CA PHE A 81 -0.92 3.50 -4.96
C PHE A 81 0.29 2.80 -4.32
N ASN A 82 1.35 2.54 -5.10
CA ASN A 82 2.55 1.90 -4.59
C ASN A 82 3.20 2.72 -3.48
N LEU A 83 3.25 4.05 -3.62
CA LEU A 83 3.76 4.94 -2.58
C LEU A 83 2.93 4.83 -1.28
N LEU A 84 1.61 4.74 -1.39
CA LEU A 84 0.71 4.54 -0.23
C LEU A 84 0.91 3.16 0.41
N GLU A 85 1.23 2.15 -0.40
CA GLU A 85 1.56 0.80 0.06
C GLU A 85 2.91 0.77 0.80
N ASP A 86 3.95 1.37 0.21
CA ASP A 86 5.30 1.46 0.79
C ASP A 86 5.35 2.25 2.10
N THR A 87 4.43 3.22 2.25
CA THR A 87 4.31 4.05 3.45
C THR A 87 3.38 3.48 4.51
N GLY A 88 2.69 2.38 4.20
CA GLY A 88 1.74 1.74 5.11
C GLY A 88 0.41 2.49 5.28
N VAL A 89 0.15 3.52 4.47
CA VAL A 89 -1.16 4.20 4.44
C VAL A 89 -2.25 3.24 3.94
N VAL A 90 -1.87 2.32 3.04
CA VAL A 90 -2.75 1.25 2.59
C VAL A 90 -1.98 -0.06 2.58
N TYR A 91 -2.51 -1.13 3.15
CA TYR A 91 -1.85 -2.43 3.08
C TYR A 91 -2.85 -3.58 3.08
N TYR A 92 -2.52 -4.68 2.41
CA TYR A 92 -3.34 -5.87 2.43
C TYR A 92 -3.04 -6.69 3.69
N LYS A 93 -4.01 -6.80 4.58
CA LYS A 93 -3.92 -7.64 5.77
C LYS A 93 -4.50 -9.02 5.45
N VAL A 94 -3.65 -10.03 5.48
CA VAL A 94 -4.09 -11.42 5.40
C VAL A 94 -4.56 -11.89 6.76
N ASP A 95 -5.76 -12.45 6.83
CA ASP A 95 -6.23 -13.17 8.01
C ASP A 95 -5.95 -14.67 7.79
N ILE A 96 -4.91 -15.19 8.45
CA ILE A 96 -4.61 -16.64 8.47
C ILE A 96 -5.23 -17.21 9.74
N PRO A 97 -6.25 -18.08 9.65
CA PRO A 97 -6.79 -18.80 10.79
C PRO A 97 -5.70 -19.62 11.50
N GLU A 98 -5.68 -19.66 12.84
CA GLU A 98 -4.65 -20.39 13.60
C GLU A 98 -4.59 -21.88 13.25
N ASP A 99 -5.73 -22.47 12.88
CA ASP A 99 -5.88 -23.85 12.42
C ASP A 99 -5.32 -24.10 11.02
N ALA A 100 -5.15 -23.06 10.20
CA ALA A 100 -4.55 -23.14 8.87
C ALA A 100 -3.01 -23.00 8.90
N LEU A 101 -2.41 -22.61 10.03
CA LEU A 101 -0.95 -22.43 10.17
C LEU A 101 -0.15 -23.75 10.07
N SER A 102 -0.81 -24.91 10.23
CA SER A 102 -0.18 -26.23 10.05
C SER A 102 -0.10 -26.68 8.60
N GLU A 103 -0.76 -25.98 7.66
CA GLU A 103 -0.73 -26.31 6.24
C GLU A 103 0.28 -25.43 5.49
N PRO A 104 1.03 -25.98 4.52
CA PRO A 104 1.99 -25.20 3.75
C PRO A 104 1.26 -24.15 2.89
N ILE A 105 1.61 -22.87 3.10
CA ILE A 105 1.14 -21.76 2.28
C ILE A 105 1.84 -21.82 0.92
N ILE A 106 1.12 -22.21 -0.14
CA ILE A 106 1.64 -22.29 -1.51
C ILE A 106 1.31 -20.99 -2.25
N TYR A 107 2.33 -20.27 -2.71
CA TYR A 107 2.18 -19.09 -3.57
C TYR A 107 2.57 -19.47 -5.01
N GLU A 108 1.60 -19.51 -5.92
CA GLU A 108 1.86 -19.66 -7.35
C GLU A 108 1.62 -18.32 -8.06
N PRO A 109 2.65 -17.74 -8.72
CA PRO A 109 2.48 -16.52 -9.50
C PRO A 109 1.71 -16.81 -10.80
N LEU A 110 0.62 -16.08 -11.03
CA LEU A 110 -0.10 -16.08 -12.29
C LEU A 110 0.76 -15.44 -13.39
N GLU A 111 1.26 -16.25 -14.34
CA GLU A 111 1.56 -15.73 -15.67
C GLU A 111 0.23 -15.44 -16.39
N ALA A 112 0.17 -14.27 -17.02
CA ALA A 112 -1.01 -13.69 -17.62
C ALA A 112 -1.57 -14.54 -18.79
N ASP A 113 -2.87 -14.41 -19.03
CA ASP A 113 -3.61 -14.82 -20.24
C ASP A 113 -4.28 -16.19 -20.28
N VAL A 114 -4.94 -16.64 -19.20
CA VAL A 114 -5.89 -17.74 -19.34
C VAL A 114 -7.17 -17.53 -18.50
N ASP A 115 -8.31 -17.47 -19.20
CA ASP A 115 -9.63 -17.76 -18.64
C ASP A 115 -9.59 -19.19 -18.08
N ILE A 116 -9.26 -19.33 -16.80
CA ILE A 116 -9.27 -20.63 -16.09
C ILE A 116 -10.07 -20.51 -14.78
N PRO A 117 -10.90 -21.52 -14.46
CA PRO A 117 -11.69 -21.57 -13.24
C PRO A 117 -10.79 -21.82 -12.03
N GLU A 118 -11.11 -21.22 -10.89
CA GLU A 118 -10.42 -21.32 -9.60
C GLU A 118 -9.89 -22.74 -9.27
N PRO A 119 -8.69 -22.83 -8.67
CA PRO A 119 -8.58 -22.65 -7.22
C PRO A 119 -7.48 -21.66 -6.85
N MET A 120 -7.87 -20.47 -6.38
CA MET A 120 -7.00 -19.59 -5.63
C MET A 120 -6.87 -20.12 -4.20
N TYR A 121 -5.65 -20.27 -3.66
CA TYR A 121 -5.50 -19.92 -2.25
C TYR A 121 -5.65 -18.41 -2.18
N ALA A 122 -6.90 -17.94 -2.12
CA ALA A 122 -7.19 -16.59 -1.69
C ALA A 122 -6.76 -16.55 -0.23
N LEU A 123 -5.62 -15.92 0.04
CA LEU A 123 -5.35 -15.42 1.38
C LEU A 123 -6.45 -14.39 1.64
N TYR A 124 -7.56 -14.85 2.24
CA TYR A 124 -8.68 -14.02 2.61
C TYR A 124 -8.13 -12.95 3.54
N GLY A 125 -8.39 -11.72 3.14
CA GLY A 125 -7.74 -10.59 3.72
C GLY A 125 -8.39 -9.34 3.16
N ASP A 126 -8.09 -8.25 3.82
CA ASP A 126 -8.76 -7.00 3.58
C ASP A 126 -7.72 -5.91 3.43
N TRP A 127 -8.03 -4.95 2.56
CA TRP A 127 -7.22 -3.76 2.44
C TRP A 127 -7.51 -2.87 3.64
N ILE A 128 -6.49 -2.63 4.46
CA ILE A 128 -6.55 -1.69 5.58
C ILE A 128 -6.07 -0.34 5.10
N ILE A 129 -6.77 0.71 5.51
CA ILE A 129 -6.40 2.10 5.25
C ILE A 129 -6.07 2.73 6.60
N ASP A 130 -4.80 3.07 6.80
CA ASP A 130 -4.30 3.74 7.99
C ASP A 130 -3.91 5.19 7.62
N SER A 131 -4.18 6.15 8.50
CA SER A 131 -3.95 7.59 8.27
C SER A 131 -3.37 8.25 9.50
#